data_AF-A0A3C0T6C2-F1
#
_entry.id   AF-A0A3C0T6C2-F1
#
_cell.length_a   1.000
_cell.length_b   1.000
_cell.length_c   1.000
_cell.angle_alpha   90.00
_cell.angle_beta   90.00
_cell.angle_gamma   90.00
#
_symmetry.space_group_name_H-M   'P 1'
#
loop_
_entity.id
_entity.type
_entity.pdbx_description
1 polymer ?
#
loop_
_entity_poly.entity_id
_entity_poly.type
_entity_poly.pdbx_seq_one_letter_code
_entity_poly.pdbx_strand_id
1 'polypeptide(L)' 'MSGNFSDQSQEMENQELVFNLDAEGREELRLIDEALQRIAEDAYGVCQECGKQVQEGRIKAVPYTRYCIDCATSQEE' A
#
# COMPACT_ATOMS: atom_id res chain seq x y z
N MET A 1 22.85 26.72 -27.81
CA MET A 1 22.19 25.40 -27.69
C MET A 1 21.89 25.19 -26.21
N SER A 2 20.85 25.84 -25.68
CA SER A 2 20.54 25.86 -24.23
C SER A 2 19.19 25.20 -23.89
N GLY A 3 18.65 24.38 -24.80
CA GLY A 3 17.36 23.70 -24.62
C GLY A 3 17.45 22.25 -24.14
N ASN A 4 18.64 21.65 -24.05
CA ASN A 4 18.75 20.20 -23.85
C ASN A 4 18.85 19.78 -22.37
N PHE A 5 19.34 20.66 -21.49
CA PHE A 5 19.51 20.33 -20.06
C PHE A 5 18.17 20.37 -19.31
N SER A 6 17.33 21.36 -19.58
CA SER A 6 16.02 21.48 -18.94
C SER A 6 15.08 20.34 -19.33
N ASP A 7 15.07 19.95 -20.61
CA ASP A 7 14.25 18.84 -21.11
C ASP A 7 14.73 17.49 -20.53
N GLN A 8 16.06 17.26 -20.44
CA GLN A 8 16.61 16.05 -19.81
C GLN A 8 16.27 15.95 -18.32
N SER A 9 16.32 17.06 -17.57
CA SER A 9 15.91 17.06 -16.16
C SER A 9 14.44 16.68 -16.00
N GLN A 10 13.56 17.23 -16.83
CA GLN A 10 12.13 16.91 -16.78
C GLN A 10 11.84 15.46 -17.18
N GLU A 11 12.55 14.90 -18.15
CA GLU A 11 12.43 13.48 -18.52
C GLU A 11 12.83 12.55 -17.39
N MET A 12 13.92 12.86 -16.67
CA MET A 12 14.36 12.07 -15.53
C MET A 12 13.35 12.11 -14.37
N GLU A 13 12.83 13.29 -14.04
CA GLU A 13 11.78 13.45 -13.02
C GLU A 13 10.53 12.63 -13.38
N ASN A 14 10.10 12.68 -14.65
CA ASN A 14 8.97 11.88 -15.11
C ASN A 14 9.23 10.37 -15.02
N GLN A 15 10.43 9.91 -15.34
CA GLN A 15 10.80 8.49 -15.21
C GLN A 15 10.77 8.03 -13.75
N GLU A 16 11.28 8.86 -12.83
CA GLU A 16 11.24 8.59 -11.39
C GLU A 16 9.80 8.48 -10.89
N LEU A 17 8.93 9.40 -11.31
CA LEU A 17 7.50 9.34 -10.97
C LEU A 17 6.84 8.05 -11.47
N VAL A 18 7.09 7.66 -12.72
CA VAL A 18 6.54 6.41 -13.29
C VAL A 18 7.05 5.19 -12.53
N PHE A 19 8.32 5.17 -12.16
CA PHE A 19 8.90 4.07 -11.37
C PHE A 19 8.25 3.96 -9.98
N ASN A 20 8.05 5.08 -9.30
CA ASN A 20 7.41 5.10 -7.98
C ASN A 20 5.96 4.60 -8.05
N LEU A 21 5.19 5.02 -9.06
CA LEU A 21 3.83 4.53 -9.26
C LEU A 21 3.76 3.03 -9.57
N ASP A 22 4.71 2.49 -10.36
CA ASP A 22 4.81 1.05 -10.61
C ASP A 22 5.15 0.27 -9.33
N ALA A 23 6.09 0.79 -8.53
CA ALA A 23 6.45 0.19 -7.25
C ALA A 23 5.27 0.17 -6.25
N GLU A 24 4.55 1.28 -6.13
CA GLU A 24 3.35 1.39 -5.29
C GLU A 24 2.26 0.40 -5.72
N GLY A 25 1.97 0.32 -7.03
CA GLY A 25 0.97 -0.60 -7.55
C GLY A 25 1.33 -2.07 -7.33
N ARG A 26 2.61 -2.43 -7.45
CA ARG A 26 3.09 -3.80 -7.14
C ARG A 26 2.93 -4.14 -5.67
N GLU A 27 3.23 -3.21 -4.77
CA GLU A 27 3.04 -3.42 -3.34
C GLU A 27 1.55 -3.57 -3.00
N GLU A 28 0.68 -2.76 -3.59
CA GLU A 28 -0.76 -2.89 -3.40
C GLU A 28 -1.27 -4.27 -3.85
N LEU A 29 -0.85 -4.73 -5.03
CA LEU A 29 -1.18 -6.08 -5.51
C LEU A 29 -0.72 -7.17 -4.54
N ARG A 30 0.51 -7.04 -4.02
CA ARG A 30 1.06 -7.97 -3.02
C ARG A 30 0.21 -8.02 -1.75
N LEU A 31 -0.24 -6.86 -1.26
CA LEU A 31 -1.11 -6.77 -0.08
C LEU A 31 -2.51 -7.36 -0.34
N ILE A 32 -3.02 -7.22 -1.56
CA ILE A 32 -4.28 -7.85 -1.97
C ILE A 32 -4.13 -9.38 -1.99
N ASP A 33 -3.05 -9.91 -2.55
CA ASP A 33 -2.77 -11.35 -2.55
C ASP A 33 -2.67 -11.92 -1.13
N GLU A 34 -1.98 -11.22 -0.22
CA GLU A 34 -1.93 -11.58 1.21
C GLU A 34 -3.32 -11.54 1.87
N ALA A 35 -4.16 -10.57 1.51
CA ALA A 35 -5.52 -10.49 2.01
C ALA A 35 -6.37 -11.67 1.54
N LEU A 36 -6.25 -12.05 0.27
CA LEU A 36 -6.91 -13.23 -0.29
C LEU A 36 -6.43 -14.52 0.38
N GLN A 37 -5.14 -14.65 0.66
CA GLN A 37 -4.61 -15.79 1.41
C GLN A 37 -5.23 -15.88 2.82
N ARG A 38 -5.36 -14.76 3.53
CA ARG A 38 -5.99 -14.74 4.85
C ARG A 38 -7.47 -15.10 4.82
N ILE A 39 -8.17 -14.78 3.73
CA ILE A 39 -9.54 -15.26 3.51
C ILE A 39 -9.57 -16.78 3.40
N ALA A 40 -8.63 -17.36 2.63
CA ALA A 40 -8.53 -18.82 2.48
C ALA A 40 -8.16 -19.53 3.81
N GLU A 41 -7.46 -18.83 4.71
CA GLU A 41 -7.05 -19.34 6.03
C GLU A 41 -8.05 -19.01 7.17
N ASP A 42 -9.23 -18.44 6.86
CA ASP A 42 -10.22 -17.96 7.84
C ASP A 42 -9.65 -16.93 8.86
N ALA A 43 -8.53 -16.28 8.52
CA ALA A 43 -7.85 -15.27 9.33
C ALA A 43 -8.17 -13.83 8.88
N TYR A 44 -9.07 -13.67 7.91
CA TYR A 44 -9.46 -12.36 7.40
C TYR A 44 -10.21 -11.52 8.43
N GLY A 45 -9.89 -10.22 8.46
CA GLY A 45 -10.50 -9.30 9.43
C GLY A 45 -9.91 -9.38 10.84
N VAL A 46 -8.75 -10.04 11.03
CA VAL A 46 -7.99 -10.06 12.28
C VAL A 46 -6.71 -9.24 12.13
N CYS A 47 -6.43 -8.37 13.12
CA CYS A 47 -5.22 -7.56 13.17
C CYS A 47 -3.99 -8.44 13.43
N GLN A 48 -2.95 -8.32 12.60
CA GLN A 48 -1.71 -9.10 12.75
C GLN A 48 -0.85 -8.69 13.94
N GLU A 49 -1.02 -7.46 14.46
CA GLU A 49 -0.24 -6.94 15.58
C GLU A 49 -0.85 -7.33 16.93
N CYS A 50 -2.15 -7.07 17.13
CA CYS A 50 -2.81 -7.26 18.42
C CYS A 50 -3.81 -8.43 18.47
N GLY A 51 -4.06 -9.11 17.35
CA GLY A 51 -5.00 -10.23 17.26
C GLY A 51 -6.48 -9.86 17.40
N LYS A 52 -6.82 -8.57 17.50
CA LYS A 52 -8.21 -8.10 17.60
C LYS A 52 -8.91 -8.08 16.24
N GLN A 53 -10.24 -8.15 16.24
CA GLN A 53 -11.01 -7.95 15.02
C GLN A 53 -10.85 -6.53 14.49
N VAL A 54 -10.62 -6.40 13.19
CA VAL A 54 -10.55 -5.14 12.47
C VAL A 54 -11.98 -4.64 12.25
N GLN A 55 -12.21 -3.36 12.49
CA GLN A 55 -13.53 -2.75 12.31
C GLN A 55 -14.01 -2.91 10.86
N GLU A 56 -15.26 -3.31 10.70
CA GLU A 56 -15.85 -3.58 9.38
C GLU A 56 -15.78 -2.36 8.44
N GLY A 57 -15.97 -1.15 8.97
CA GLY A 57 -15.83 0.08 8.18
C GLY A 57 -14.44 0.27 7.59
N ARG A 58 -13.39 -0.17 8.30
CA ARG A 58 -12.01 -0.14 7.81
C ARG A 58 -11.76 -1.20 6.75
N ILE A 59 -12.28 -2.41 6.94
CA ILE A 59 -12.21 -3.49 5.94
C ILE A 59 -12.92 -3.06 4.64
N LYS A 60 -14.08 -2.40 4.74
CA LYS A 60 -14.81 -1.88 3.57
C LYS A 60 -14.05 -0.78 2.83
N ALA A 61 -13.32 0.08 3.55
CA ALA A 61 -12.53 1.16 2.97
C ALA A 61 -11.19 0.67 2.39
N VAL A 62 -10.51 -0.23 3.11
CA VAL A 62 -9.19 -0.78 2.76
C VAL A 62 -9.20 -2.30 2.98
N PRO A 63 -9.68 -3.09 1.99
CA PRO A 63 -9.87 -4.54 2.15
C PRO A 63 -8.59 -5.32 2.42
N TYR A 64 -7.45 -4.81 1.98
CA TYR A 64 -6.14 -5.44 2.16
C TYR A 64 -5.44 -5.05 3.48
N THR A 65 -6.12 -4.29 4.35
CA THR A 65 -5.52 -3.82 5.62
C THR A 65 -5.03 -4.99 6.47
N ARG A 66 -3.84 -4.83 7.08
CA ARG A 66 -3.25 -5.84 7.98
C ARG A 66 -3.48 -5.56 9.47
N TYR A 67 -3.90 -4.34 9.78
CA TYR A 67 -3.93 -3.82 11.12
C TYR A 67 -5.27 -3.17 11.43
N CYS A 68 -5.66 -3.18 12.71
CA CYS A 68 -6.74 -2.33 13.19
C CYS A 68 -6.32 -0.86 13.17
N ILE A 69 -7.29 0.04 13.39
CA ILE A 69 -7.02 1.49 13.40
C ILE A 69 -5.98 1.85 14.46
N ASP A 70 -6.10 1.32 15.67
CA ASP A 70 -5.19 1.62 16.77
C ASP A 70 -3.73 1.23 16.44
N CYS A 71 -3.53 0.02 15.89
CA CYS A 71 -2.19 -0.48 15.54
C CYS A 71 -1.62 0.18 14.29
N ALA A 72 -2.46 0.63 13.36
CA ALA A 72 -1.99 1.38 12.20
C ALA A 72 -1.55 2.79 12.58
N THR A 73 -2.31 3.48 13.43
CA THR A 73 -1.92 4.79 13.94
C THR A 73 -0.62 4.72 14.74
N SER A 74 -0.39 3.66 15.52
CA SER A 74 0.87 3.48 16.25
C SER A 74 2.09 3.15 15.38
N GLN A 75 1.90 2.78 14.11
CA GLN A 75 3.00 2.51 13.16
C GLN A 75 3.38 3.76 12.36
N GLU A 76 2.51 4.78 12.34
CA GLU A 76 2.73 6.06 11.65
C GLU A 76 3.42 7.11 12.55
N GLU A 77 3.50 6.86 13.86
CA GLU A 77 4.27 7.64 14.85
C GLU A 77 5.70 7.11 15.00
#